data_AF-B9JSA9-F1
#
_entry.id   AF-B9JSA9-F1
#
_cell.length_a   1.000
_cell.length_b   1.000
_cell.length_c   1.000
_cell.angle_alpha   90.00
_cell.angle_beta   90.00
_cell.angle_gamma   90.00
#
_symmetry.space_group_name_H-M   'P 1'
#
loop_
_entity.id
_entity.type
_entity.pdbx_description
1 polymer ?
#
loop_
_entity_poly.entity_id
_entity_poly.type
_entity_poly.pdbx_seq_one_letter_code
_entity_poly.pdbx_strand_id
1 'polypeptide(L)' 'MEFATLEWVGWFNHRRLLEPIGNIQPAEAEERYYAMLDEAAMAA' A
#
# COMPACT_ATOMS: atom_id res chain seq x y z
N MET A 1 -9.58 21.48 7.93
CA MET A 1 -10.16 20.45 7.04
C MET A 1 -9.07 19.55 6.46
N GLU A 2 -7.92 20.09 6.06
CA GLU A 2 -6.77 19.30 5.55
C GLU A 2 -6.20 18.29 6.55
N PHE A 3 -6.17 18.62 7.85
CA PHE A 3 -5.70 17.69 8.89
C PHE A 3 -6.54 16.41 9.00
N ALA A 4 -7.86 16.50 8.87
CA ALA A 4 -8.74 15.33 8.94
C ALA A 4 -8.51 14.36 7.77
N THR A 5 -8.20 14.91 6.59
CA THR A 5 -7.84 14.11 5.41
C THR A 5 -6.48 13.44 5.59
N LEU A 6 -5.48 14.16 6.12
CA LEU A 6 -4.15 13.60 6.37
C LEU A 6 -4.18 12.48 7.42
N GLU A 7 -4.97 12.64 8.49
CA GLU A 7 -5.14 11.59 9.50
C GLU A 7 -5.85 10.36 8.91
N TRP A 8 -6.88 10.56 8.09
CA TRP A 8 -7.57 9.46 7.43
C TRP A 8 -6.65 8.71 6.46
N VAL A 9 -5.88 9.43 5.63
CA VAL A 9 -4.90 8.83 4.70
C VAL A 9 -3.83 8.06 5.47
N GLY A 10 -3.29 8.62 6.54
CA GLY A 10 -2.30 7.94 7.38
C GLY A 10 -2.85 6.66 8.02
N TRP A 11 -4.07 6.71 8.56
CA TRP A 11 -4.72 5.52 9.11
C TRP A 11 -5.01 4.48 8.02
N PHE A 12 -5.53 4.90 6.86
CA PHE A 12 -5.87 3.99 5.77
C PHE A 12 -4.63 3.29 5.22
N ASN A 13 -3.56 4.02 4.93
CA ASN A 13 -2.37 3.46 4.29
C ASN A 13 -1.50 2.63 5.25
N HIS A 14 -1.44 2.99 6.54
CA HIS A 14 -0.48 2.42 7.48
C HIS A 14 -1.08 1.68 8.68
N ARG A 15 -2.41 1.61 8.82
CA ARG A 15 -3.05 0.93 9.95
C ARG A 15 -4.21 0.04 9.56
N ARG A 16 -4.92 0.35 8.48
CA ARG A 16 -6.01 -0.49 7.99
C ARG A 16 -5.44 -1.77 7.36
N LEU A 17 -5.94 -2.93 7.76
CA LEU A 17 -5.64 -4.21 7.13
C LEU A 17 -6.78 -4.62 6.20
N LEU A 18 -6.43 -5.21 5.06
CA LEU A 18 -7.40 -5.62 4.04
C LEU A 18 -7.32 -7.12 3.79
N GLU A 19 -8.38 -7.85 4.15
CA GLU A 19 -8.50 -9.30 3.93
C GLU A 19 -8.29 -9.71 2.45
N PRO A 20 -8.81 -8.99 1.43
CA PRO A 20 -8.66 -9.40 0.02
C PRO A 20 -7.22 -9.46 -0.48
N ILE A 21 -6.29 -8.73 0.15
CA ILE A 21 -4.87 -8.68 -0.24
C ILE A 21 -3.98 -9.41 0.78
N GLY A 22 -4.57 -10.25 1.65
CA GLY A 22 -3.84 -11.08 2.60
C GLY A 22 -3.62 -10.44 3.97
N ASN A 23 -4.51 -9.53 4.40
CA ASN A 23 -4.43 -8.87 5.70
C ASN A 23 -3.16 -8.03 5.91
N ILE A 24 -2.63 -7.45 4.83
CA ILE A 24 -1.51 -6.51 4.87
C ILE A 24 -2.00 -5.07 4.69
N GLN A 25 -1.13 -4.11 5.03
CA GLN A 25 -1.43 -2.68 4.88
C GLN A 25 -1.42 -2.28 3.40
N PRO A 26 -2.26 -1.31 2.98
CA PRO A 26 -2.27 -0.83 1.60
C PRO A 26 -0.91 -0.36 1.10
N ALA A 27 -0.16 0.40 1.92
CA ALA A 27 1.17 0.88 1.53
C ALA A 27 2.16 -0.27 1.27
N GLU A 28 2.11 -1.31 2.10
CA GLU A 28 2.97 -2.50 1.93
C GLU A 28 2.57 -3.31 0.68
N ALA A 29 1.27 -3.43 0.39
CA ALA A 29 0.79 -4.10 -0.80
C ALA A 29 1.22 -3.39 -2.09
N GLU A 30 1.17 -2.05 -2.09
CA GLU A 30 1.64 -1.22 -3.19
C GLU A 30 3.16 -1.34 -3.40
N GLU A 31 3.94 -1.31 -2.32
CA GLU A 31 5.39 -1.51 -2.38
C GLU A 31 5.75 -2.87 -3.00
N ARG A 32 5.09 -3.94 -2.56
CA ARG A 32 5.29 -5.28 -3.14
C ARG A 32 4.90 -5.34 -4.61
N TYR A 33 3.80 -4.71 -4.99
CA TYR A 33 3.36 -4.66 -6.38
C TYR A 33 4.41 -4.00 -7.28
N TYR A 34 4.96 -2.85 -6.86
CA TYR A 34 6.00 -2.18 -7.64
C TYR A 34 7.33 -2.94 -7.63
N ALA A 35 7.72 -3.56 -6.52
CA ALA A 35 8.91 -4.41 -6.49
C ALA A 35 8.79 -5.57 -7.49
N MET A 36 7.63 -6.24 -7.55
CA MET A 36 7.37 -7.29 -8.54
C MET A 36 7.38 -6.77 -9.99
N LEU A 37 6.83 -5.58 -10.23
CA LEU A 37 6.87 -4.96 -11.56
C LEU A 37 8.29 -4.61 -11.99
N ASP A 38 9.10 -4.09 -11.08
CA ASP A 38 10.50 -3.73 -11.35
C ASP A 38 11.34 -4.98 -11.61
N GLU A 39 11.16 -6.04 -10.80
CA GLU A 39 11.79 -7.34 -11.04
C GLU A 39 11.39 -7.93 -12.41
N ALA A 40 10.11 -7.84 -12.79
CA ALA A 40 9.64 -8.29 -14.09
C ALA A 40 10.22 -7.47 -15.24
N ALA A 41 10.38 -6.16 -15.06
CA ALA A 41 10.99 -5.28 -16.05
C ALA A 41 12.49 -5.56 -16.21
N MET A 42 13.19 -5.90 -15.12
CA MET A 42 14.62 -6.24 -15.14
C MET A 42 14.92 -7.63 -15.70
N ALA A 43 13.95 -8.55 -15.68
CA ALA A 43 14.08 -9.91 -16.20
C ALA A 43 13.77 -10.05 -17.72
N ALA A 44 13.31 -8.98 -18.38
CA ALA A 44 12.94 -8.93 -19.80
C ALA A 44 14.11 -8.50 -20.70
#